data_AF-X1ARA4-F1
#
_entry.id   AF-X1ARA4-F1
#
_cell.length_a   1.000
_cell.length_b   1.000
_cell.length_c   1.000
_cell.angle_alpha   90.00
_cell.angle_beta   90.00
_cell.angle_gamma   90.00
#
_symmetry.space_group_name_H-M   'P 1'
#
loop_
_entity.id
_entity.type
_entity.pdbx_description
1 polymer ?
#
loop_
_entity_poly.entity_id
_entity_poly.type
_entity_poly.pdbx_seq_one_letter_code
_entity_poly.pdbx_strand_id
1 'polypeptide(L)' 'RNTNEVRHIDVRNLQVNQDVFQRMFGFGSVAISSAGQSDIELTMVRVENPYKIADIIRQHQG' A
#
# COMPACT_ATOMS: atom_id res chain seq x y z
N ARG A 1 14.35 -10.70 -15.36
CA ARG A 1 13.89 -10.23 -14.04
C ARG A 1 12.79 -9.23 -14.33
N ASN A 2 11.57 -9.46 -13.83
CA ASN A 2 10.44 -8.58 -14.06
C ASN A 2 10.15 -7.83 -12.76
N THR A 3 9.99 -6.51 -12.84
CA THR A 3 9.50 -5.68 -11.74
C THR A 3 8.06 -5.28 -12.06
N ASN A 4 7.27 -5.07 -11.02
CA ASN A 4 5.95 -4.46 -11.13
C ASN A 4 5.99 -3.11 -10.42
N GLU A 5 5.59 -2.06 -11.10
CA GLU A 5 5.70 -0.67 -10.64
C GLU A 5 4.37 0.04 -10.87
N VAL A 6 3.92 0.79 -9.86
CA VAL A 6 2.67 1.54 -9.92
C VAL A 6 2.99 3.01 -9.73
N ARG A 7 2.56 3.86 -10.67
CA ARG A 7 2.73 5.32 -10.54
C ARG A 7 1.74 5.85 -9.51
N HIS A 8 2.15 6.81 -8.68
CA HIS A 8 1.29 7.41 -7.66
C HIS A 8 -0.03 7.93 -8.23
N ILE A 9 -0.01 8.56 -9.41
CA ILE A 9 -1.20 9.07 -10.12
C ILE A 9 -2.20 7.99 -10.55
N ASP A 10 -1.74 6.74 -10.69
CA ASP A 10 -2.58 5.64 -11.16
C ASP A 10 -3.20 4.85 -9.98
N VAL A 11 -2.80 5.13 -8.73
CA VAL A 11 -3.35 4.45 -7.56
C VAL A 11 -4.81 4.85 -7.34
N ARG A 12 -5.73 3.89 -7.48
CA ARG A 12 -7.17 4.11 -7.26
C ARG A 12 -7.67 3.60 -5.92
N ASN A 13 -7.05 2.52 -5.42
CA ASN A 13 -7.42 1.93 -4.15
C ASN A 13 -6.17 1.61 -3.33
N LEU A 14 -6.21 2.00 -2.05
CA LEU A 14 -5.14 1.81 -1.09
C LEU A 14 -5.73 1.23 0.18
N GLN A 15 -5.36 -0.01 0.49
CA GLN A 15 -5.85 -0.74 1.65
C GLN A 15 -4.71 -0.91 2.67
N VAL A 16 -4.94 -0.44 3.88
CA VAL A 16 -4.05 -0.68 5.02
C VAL A 16 -4.69 -1.72 5.92
N ASN A 17 -4.00 -2.84 6.12
CA ASN A 17 -4.44 -3.91 7.01
C ASN A 17 -3.49 -3.96 8.21
N GLN A 18 -4.05 -3.76 9.40
CA GLN A 18 -3.31 -3.85 10.65
C GLN A 18 -4.19 -4.44 11.76
N ASP A 19 -3.92 -5.69 12.13
CA ASP A 19 -4.57 -6.36 13.26
C ASP A 19 -4.08 -5.85 14.63
N VAL A 20 -4.67 -6.34 15.71
CA VAL A 20 -4.35 -5.87 17.07
C VAL A 20 -2.89 -6.12 17.45
N PHE A 21 -2.32 -7.28 17.11
CA PHE A 21 -0.92 -7.59 17.40
C PHE A 21 0.02 -6.75 16.55
N GLN A 22 -0.28 -6.65 15.26
CA GLN A 22 0.39 -5.80 14.29
C GLN A 22 0.44 -4.33 14.74
N ARG A 23 -0.65 -3.80 15.30
CA ARG A 23 -0.68 -2.45 15.91
C ARG A 23 0.25 -2.34 17.11
N MET A 24 0.22 -3.31 18.02
CA MET A 24 1.10 -3.32 19.20
C MET A 24 2.58 -3.34 18.81
N PHE A 25 2.93 -4.06 17.76
CA PHE A 25 4.31 -4.18 17.26
C PHE A 25 4.65 -3.20 16.13
N GLY A 26 3.74 -2.30 15.77
CA GLY A 26 3.99 -1.23 14.80
C GLY A 26 4.18 -1.66 13.34
N PHE A 27 3.81 -2.90 12.96
CA PHE A 27 3.90 -3.39 11.59
C PHE A 27 2.53 -3.72 11.01
N GLY A 28 2.38 -3.79 9.69
CA GLY A 28 1.16 -4.22 9.03
C GLY A 28 1.37 -4.48 7.55
N SER A 29 0.30 -4.39 6.77
CA SER A 29 0.35 -4.61 5.31
C SER A 29 -0.35 -3.49 4.56
N VAL A 30 0.15 -3.19 3.37
CA VAL A 30 -0.41 -2.20 2.45
C VAL A 30 -0.63 -2.86 1.09
N ALA A 31 -1.84 -2.76 0.56
CA ALA A 31 -2.21 -3.25 -0.77
C ALA A 31 -2.67 -2.10 -1.66
N ILE A 32 -2.22 -2.12 -2.90
CA ILE A 32 -2.46 -1.08 -3.91
C ILE A 32 -3.09 -1.73 -5.15
N SER A 33 -4.14 -1.09 -5.66
CA SER A 33 -4.70 -1.38 -6.97
C SER A 33 -4.65 -0.12 -7.83
N SER A 34 -4.23 -0.25 -9.09
CA SER A 34 -4.20 0.88 -10.02
C SER A 34 -5.47 0.99 -10.86
N ALA A 35 -5.52 2.06 -11.63
CA ALA A 35 -6.52 2.35 -12.63
C ALA A 35 -6.61 1.34 -13.79
N GLY A 36 -5.54 0.58 -14.05
CA GLY A 36 -5.38 -0.23 -15.26
C GLY A 36 -5.75 -1.70 -15.11
N GLN A 37 -5.85 -2.23 -13.89
CA GLN A 37 -6.13 -3.65 -13.64
C GLN A 37 -7.19 -3.83 -12.55
N SER A 38 -7.94 -4.94 -12.62
CA SER A 38 -9.03 -5.24 -11.68
C SER A 38 -8.55 -5.87 -10.36
N ASP A 39 -7.27 -6.24 -10.26
CA ASP A 39 -6.71 -6.97 -9.12
C ASP A 39 -5.75 -6.11 -8.28
N ILE A 40 -5.31 -6.63 -7.14
CA ILE A 40 -4.24 -6.02 -6.34
C ILE A 40 -2.93 -6.12 -7.12
N GLU A 41 -2.35 -4.97 -7.47
CA GLU A 41 -1.14 -4.90 -8.28
C GLU A 41 0.13 -4.99 -7.46
N LEU A 42 0.10 -4.42 -6.25
CA LEU A 42 1.22 -4.44 -5.32
C LEU A 42 0.73 -4.71 -3.89
N THR A 43 1.37 -5.67 -3.23
CA THR A 43 1.16 -5.94 -1.80
C THR A 43 2.50 -5.86 -1.07
N MET A 44 2.56 -5.03 -0.04
CA MET A 44 3.67 -4.95 0.89
C MET A 44 3.24 -5.57 2.21
N VAL A 45 4.00 -6.57 2.69
CA VAL A 45 3.71 -7.30 3.93
C VAL A 45 4.74 -6.98 5.00
N ARG A 46 4.30 -6.94 6.27
CA ARG A 46 5.15 -6.66 7.44
C ARG A 46 5.96 -5.37 7.28
N VAL A 47 5.31 -4.32 6.80
CA VAL A 47 5.90 -2.98 6.72
C VAL A 47 5.76 -2.27 8.05
N GLU A 48 6.81 -1.57 8.46
CA GLU A 48 6.77 -0.69 9.63
C GLU A 48 5.89 0.53 9.32
N ASN A 49 5.04 0.89 10.27
CA ASN A 49 4.13 2.03 10.18
C ASN A 49 3.38 2.11 8.83
N PRO A 50 2.49 1.15 8.54
CA PRO A 50 1.80 1.07 7.25
C PRO A 50 0.96 2.32 6.92
N TYR A 51 0.46 3.01 7.95
CA TYR A 51 -0.28 4.27 7.78
C TYR A 51 0.60 5.40 7.27
N LYS A 52 1.85 5.52 7.74
CA LYS A 52 2.79 6.51 7.22
C LYS A 52 3.09 6.28 5.74
N ILE A 53 3.24 5.02 5.33
CA ILE A 53 3.41 4.67 3.91
C ILE A 53 2.17 5.10 3.11
N ALA A 54 0.99 4.84 3.65
CA ALA A 54 -0.25 5.24 3.02
C ALA A 54 -0.38 6.77 2.86
N ASP A 55 0.02 7.53 3.87
CA ASP A 55 0.02 8.98 3.85
C ASP A 55 1.00 9.54 2.81
N ILE A 56 2.20 8.97 2.71
CA ILE A 56 3.18 9.33 1.66
C ILE A 56 2.58 9.08 0.27
N ILE A 57 1.98 7.91 0.03
CA ILE A 57 1.36 7.60 -1.26
C ILE A 57 0.27 8.62 -1.60
N ARG A 58 -0.61 8.94 -0.64
CA ARG A 58 -1.69 9.92 -0.82
C ARG A 58 -1.17 11.34 -1.06
N GLN A 59 -0.08 11.73 -0.41
CA GLN A 59 0.55 13.03 -0.63
C GLN A 59 1.05 13.20 -2.07
N HIS A 60 1.43 12.11 -2.73
CA HIS A 60 1.91 12.12 -4.11
C HIS A 60 0.84 11.77 -5.16
N GLN A 61 -0.42 11.54 -4.76
CA GLN A 61 -1.55 11.33 -5.68
C GLN A 61 -2.10 12.64 -6.28
N GLY A 62 -1.77 13.79 -5.69
CA GLY A 62 -2.22 15.12 -6.11
C GLY A 62 -1.16 15.88 -6.90
#